data_AF-A0A090WZT4-F1
#
_entry.id   AF-A0A090WZT4-F1
#
_cell.length_a   1.000
_cell.length_b   1.000
_cell.length_c   1.000
_cell.angle_alpha   90.00
_cell.angle_beta   90.00
_cell.angle_gamma   90.00
#
_symmetry.space_group_name_H-M   'P 1'
#
loop_
_entity.id
_entity.type
_entity.pdbx_description
1 polymer ?
#
loop_
_entity_poly.entity_id
_entity_poly.type
_entity_poly.pdbx_seq_one_letter_code
_entity_poly.pdbx_strand_id
1 'polypeptide(L)' 'MFFSKYNLIGESYKSVDEAYKEAKEKANIDDFIFIGGSTFVVAEII' A
#
# COMPACT_ATOMS: atom_id res chain seq x y z
N MET A 1 -0.09 -10.41 14.29
CA MET A 1 0.29 -9.74 15.54
C MET A 1 1.64 -8.99 15.48
N PHE A 2 2.45 -9.10 14.41
CA PHE A 2 3.73 -8.36 14.30
C PHE A 2 3.56 -6.82 14.19
N PHE A 3 2.53 -6.34 13.49
CA PHE A 3 2.34 -4.91 13.21
C PHE A 3 1.87 -4.08 14.42
N SER A 4 1.07 -4.67 15.32
CA SER A 4 0.53 -3.92 16.48
C SER A 4 1.62 -3.51 17.47
N LYS A 5 2.74 -4.23 17.55
CA LYS A 5 3.89 -3.89 18.40
C LYS A 5 4.57 -2.58 17.97
N TYR A 6 4.49 -2.24 16.68
CA TYR A 6 5.06 -1.01 16.11
C TYR A 6 4.00 0.06 15.87
N ASN A 7 2.78 -0.14 16.37
CA ASN A 7 1.64 0.74 16.15
C ASN A 7 1.37 1.02 14.65
N LEU A 8 1.68 0.04 13.80
CA LEU A 8 1.39 0.10 12.36
C LEU A 8 -0.04 -0.37 12.13
N ILE A 9 -0.90 0.57 11.74
CA ILE A 9 -2.31 0.34 11.45
C ILE A 9 -2.47 0.44 9.93
N GLY A 10 -3.01 -0.62 9.32
CA GLY A 10 -3.28 -0.69 7.89
C GLY A 10 -4.78 -0.74 7.61
N GLU A 11 -5.13 -0.39 6.38
CA GLU A 11 -6.48 -0.49 5.83
C GLU A 11 -6.51 -1.60 4.77
N SER A 12 -7.69 -2.18 4.54
CA SER A 12 -7.92 -3.20 3.52
C SER A 12 -8.76 -2.62 2.39
N TYR A 13 -8.39 -2.92 1.15
CA TYR A 13 -9.09 -2.48 -0.06
C TYR A 13 -9.51 -3.67 -0.91
N LYS A 14 -10.47 -3.46 -1.82
CA LYS A 14 -11.01 -4.56 -2.64
C LYS A 14 -10.15 -4.88 -3.84
N SER A 15 -9.26 -3.97 -4.24
CA SER A 15 -8.34 -4.15 -5.37
C SER A 15 -7.00 -3.47 -5.11
N VAL A 16 -5.98 -3.85 -5.89
CA VAL A 16 -4.67 -3.20 -5.86
C VAL A 16 -4.77 -1.75 -6.34
N ASP A 17 -5.60 -1.48 -7.35
CA ASP A 17 -5.86 -0.12 -7.87
C ASP A 17 -6.47 0.80 -6.80
N GLU A 18 -7.45 0.32 -6.02
CA GLU A 18 -8.03 1.09 -4.91
C GLU A 18 -6.96 1.42 -3.85
N ALA A 19 -6.16 0.42 -3.46
CA ALA A 19 -5.09 0.63 -2.49
C ALA A 19 -4.02 1.61 -2.99
N TYR A 20 -3.65 1.53 -4.27
CA TYR A 20 -2.65 2.40 -4.88
C TYR A 20 -3.11 3.85 -4.97
N LYS A 21 -4.37 4.08 -5.38
CA LYS A 21 -4.94 5.43 -5.44
C LYS A 21 -4.96 6.07 -4.07
N GLU A 22 -5.45 5.36 -3.06
CA GLU A 22 -5.51 5.85 -1.69
C GLU A 22 -4.10 6.14 -1.13
N ALA A 23 -3.13 5.27 -1.39
CA ALA A 23 -1.73 5.49 -0.99
C ALA A 23 -1.14 6.73 -1.67
N LYS A 24 -1.45 6.96 -2.95
CA LYS A 24 -0.98 8.11 -3.72
C LYS A 24 -1.65 9.42 -3.28
N GLU A 25 -2.91 9.38 -2.90
CA GLU A 25 -3.64 10.54 -2.35
C GLU A 25 -3.13 10.93 -0.96
N LYS A 26 -2.73 9.97 -0.14
CA LYS A 26 -2.19 10.19 1.21
C LYS A 26 -0.69 10.56 1.24
N ALA A 27 0.06 10.25 0.19
CA ALA A 27 1.50 10.50 0.14
C ALA A 27 1.82 11.99 -0.12
N ASN A 28 2.78 12.53 0.63
CA ASN A 28 3.40 13.81 0.33
C ASN A 28 4.47 13.67 -0.77
N ILE A 29 4.97 14.80 -1.26
CA ILE A 29 5.97 14.83 -2.34
C ILE A 29 7.28 14.12 -2.00
N ASP A 30 7.64 14.10 -0.72
CA ASP A 30 8.88 13.49 -0.20
C ASP A 30 8.66 12.05 0.31
N ASP A 31 7.42 11.55 0.27
CA ASP A 31 7.09 10.20 0.72
C ASP A 31 7.40 9.15 -0.36
N PHE A 32 7.72 7.94 0.08
CA PHE A 32 7.96 6.80 -0.79
C PHE A 32 6.88 5.74 -0.63
N ILE A 33 6.23 5.38 -1.75
CA ILE A 33 5.23 4.31 -1.79
C ILE A 33 5.91 3.00 -2.19
N PHE A 34 5.97 2.05 -1.26
CA PHE A 34 6.41 0.68 -1.54
C PHE A 34 5.23 -0.19 -1.93
N ILE A 35 5.35 -0.91 -3.05
CA ILE A 35 4.35 -1.86 -3.53
C ILE A 35 5.04 -3.20 -3.77
N GLY A 36 4.53 -4.26 -3.15
CA GLY A 36 5.13 -5.58 -3.24
C GLY A 36 4.32 -6.67 -2.55
N GLY A 37 4.96 -7.84 -2.39
CA GLY A 37 4.35 -9.03 -1.77
C GLY A 37 3.99 -10.14 -2.77
N SER A 38 3.86 -9.82 -4.06
CA SER A 38 3.65 -10.80 -5.15
C SER A 38 3.93 -10.18 -6.51
N THR A 39 4.39 -10.96 -7.49
CA THR A 39 4.52 -10.52 -8.89
C THR A 39 3.18 -10.13 -9.50
N PHE A 40 2.08 -10.77 -9.09
CA PHE A 40 0.73 -10.43 -9.55
C PHE A 40 0.29 -9.04 -9.07
N VAL A 41 0.61 -8.68 -7.82
CA VAL A 41 0.27 -7.37 -7.26
C VAL A 41 1.00 -6.25 -7.99
N VAL A 42 2.29 -6.45 -8.31
CA VAL A 42 3.08 -5.46 -9.04
C VAL A 42 2.58 -5.30 -10.49
N ALA A 43 2.19 -6.40 -11.13
CA ALA A 43 1.68 -6.38 -12.51
C ALA A 43 0.34 -5.66 -12.67
N GLU A 44 -0.45 -5.47 -11.61
CA GLU A 44 -1.72 -4.73 -11.68
C GLU A 44 -1.53 -3.20 -11.78
N ILE A 45 -0.32 -2.68 -11.57
CA ILE A 45 -0.04 -1.23 -11.53
C ILE A 45 0.85 -0.77 -12.69
N ILE A 46 1.49 -1.69 -13.42
CA ILE A 46 2.38 -1.43 -14.58
C ILE A 46 1.61 -1.63 -15.87
#